data_AF-A0A534PWI9-F1
#
_entry.id   AF-A0A534PWI9-F1
#
_cell.length_a   1.000
_cell.length_b   1.000
_cell.length_c   1.000
_cell.angle_alpha   90.00
_cell.angle_beta   90.00
_cell.angle_gamma   90.00
#
_symmetry.space_group_name_H-M   'P 1'
#
loop_
_entity.id
_entity.type
_entity.pdbx_description
1 polymer ?
#
loop_
_entity_poly.entity_id
_entity_poly.type
_entity_poly.pdbx_seq_one_letter_code
_entity_poly.pdbx_strand_id
1 'polypeptide(L)'
;MGLALEAGRLRQVNRPSRPFVVLLLLSVLLLLYVAFPFRTPLFLAVVLAAVLHSPLERLTVLLKGRRTIASAIVTLGVLVVIVAPFASLVIFVSRESMTGLAYLHDTLGQQSVSELRGAQLPGPAQEMLEKVLGFLHVSRDQVYDGITRMVGFAQEEMPVIIASGGRAILSTVIMLIALYFLLLDGARVVEWAWRVSPLSAAQTQELTAELRKVTSATVSGILATAVFQGLAAGAGYWTAGIPHAGFFGMLT
;
A
#
# COMPACT_ATOMS: atom_id res chain seq x y z
N MET A 1 -21.11 -69.01 1.79
CA MET A 1 -20.85 -68.51 3.16
C MET A 1 -19.54 -67.72 3.20
N GLY A 2 -19.39 -66.69 2.34
CA GLY A 2 -18.13 -65.95 2.17
C GLY A 2 -18.29 -64.46 1.82
N LEU A 3 -19.52 -63.97 1.62
CA LEU A 3 -19.79 -62.59 1.21
C LEU A 3 -20.22 -61.66 2.36
N ALA A 4 -20.44 -62.21 3.56
CA ALA A 4 -20.85 -61.42 4.74
C ALA A 4 -19.67 -60.89 5.58
N LEU A 5 -18.44 -61.38 5.33
CA LEU A 5 -17.25 -61.00 6.10
C LEU A 5 -16.49 -59.80 5.52
N GLU A 6 -16.75 -59.40 4.27
CA GLU A 6 -16.09 -58.25 3.63
C GLU A 6 -16.77 -56.91 3.90
N ALA A 7 -18.07 -56.91 4.22
CA ALA A 7 -18.85 -55.68 4.44
C ALA A 7 -18.48 -54.94 5.74
N GLY A 8 -17.77 -55.58 6.67
CA GLY A 8 -17.38 -55.00 7.97
C GLY A 8 -16.09 -54.16 7.96
N ARG A 9 -15.31 -54.18 6.88
CA ARG A 9 -13.99 -53.51 6.83
C ARG A 9 -13.99 -52.08 6.27
N LEU A 10 -15.09 -51.62 5.69
CA LEU A 10 -15.13 -50.32 4.97
C LEU A 10 -15.68 -49.14 5.78
N ARG A 11 -15.89 -49.26 7.10
CA ARG A 11 -16.39 -48.15 7.95
C ARG A 11 -15.69 -47.98 9.28
N GLN A 12 -14.38 -48.25 9.35
CA GLN A 12 -13.57 -47.63 10.40
C GLN A 12 -13.11 -46.25 9.92
N VAL A 13 -14.03 -45.28 9.97
CA VAL A 13 -13.66 -43.87 9.97
C VAL A 13 -12.90 -43.66 11.27
N ASN A 14 -11.57 -43.72 11.18
CA ASN A 14 -10.67 -43.62 12.30
C ASN A 14 -10.99 -42.31 13.05
N ARG A 15 -11.57 -42.39 14.26
CA ARG A 15 -11.82 -41.19 15.06
C ARG A 15 -10.46 -40.52 15.26
N PRO A 16 -10.30 -39.23 14.91
CA PRO A 16 -9.01 -38.58 14.98
C PRO A 16 -8.49 -38.71 16.41
N SER A 17 -7.29 -39.25 16.56
CA SER A 17 -6.69 -39.44 17.88
C SER A 17 -6.60 -38.07 18.56
N ARG A 18 -6.92 -38.02 19.87
CA ARG A 18 -6.82 -36.79 20.68
C ARG A 18 -5.54 -35.97 20.41
N PRO A 19 -4.33 -36.56 20.30
CA PRO A 19 -3.13 -35.81 19.97
C PRO A 19 -3.15 -35.21 18.55
N PHE A 20 -3.72 -35.90 17.55
CA PHE A 20 -3.83 -35.36 16.19
C PHE A 20 -4.75 -34.13 16.15
N VAL A 21 -5.89 -34.16 16.85
CA VAL A 21 -6.80 -33.00 16.92
C VAL A 21 -6.12 -31.82 17.62
N VAL A 22 -5.39 -32.07 18.71
CA VAL A 22 -4.63 -31.02 19.42
C VAL A 22 -3.55 -30.43 18.51
N LEU A 23 -2.78 -31.27 17.80
CA LEU A 23 -1.75 -30.80 16.88
C LEU A 23 -2.33 -30.00 15.71
N LEU A 24 -3.48 -30.43 15.17
CA LEU A 24 -4.21 -29.71 14.13
C LEU A 24 -4.68 -28.34 14.62
N LEU A 25 -5.33 -28.29 15.78
CA LEU A 25 -5.79 -27.03 16.38
C LEU A 25 -4.62 -26.10 16.68
N LEU A 26 -3.51 -26.62 17.20
CA LEU A 26 -2.29 -25.85 17.44
C LEU A 26 -1.70 -25.31 16.13
N SER A 27 -1.65 -26.12 15.07
CA SER A 27 -1.18 -25.69 13.76
C SER A 27 -2.05 -24.58 13.17
N VAL A 28 -3.38 -24.71 13.25
CA VAL A 28 -4.31 -23.66 12.81
C VAL A 28 -4.15 -22.40 13.65
N LEU A 29 -4.02 -22.52 14.97
CA LEU A 29 -3.82 -21.39 15.87
C LEU A 29 -2.50 -20.65 15.56
N LEU A 30 -1.43 -21.40 15.32
CA LEU A 30 -0.12 -20.83 14.98
C LEU A 30 -0.15 -20.14 13.61
N LEU A 31 -0.84 -20.73 12.63
CA LEU A 31 -1.08 -20.10 11.33
C LEU A 31 -1.85 -18.78 11.49
N LEU A 32 -2.91 -18.76 12.30
CA LEU A 32 -3.67 -17.54 12.58
C LEU A 32 -2.83 -16.49 13.29
N TYR A 33 -1.96 -16.90 14.22
CA TYR A 33 -1.03 -16.00 14.90
C TYR A 33 -0.04 -15.35 13.92
N VAL A 34 0.52 -16.13 12.99
CA VAL A 34 1.43 -15.63 11.95
C VAL A 34 0.71 -14.75 10.93
N ALA A 35 -0.54 -15.07 10.60
CA ALA A 35 -1.35 -14.29 9.66
C ALA A 35 -1.91 -12.99 10.27
N PHE A 36 -2.07 -12.94 11.59
CA PHE A 36 -2.63 -11.80 12.33
C PHE A 36 -2.00 -10.42 12.00
N PRO A 37 -0.66 -10.25 11.94
CA PRO A 37 -0.06 -8.97 11.54
C PRO A 37 -0.48 -8.52 10.14
N PHE A 38 -0.89 -9.44 9.27
CA PHE A 38 -1.30 -9.16 7.89
C PHE A 38 -2.83 -9.10 7.70
N ARG A 39 -3.61 -9.02 8.79
CA ARG A 39 -5.07 -8.94 8.71
C ARG A 39 -5.55 -7.77 7.85
N THR A 40 -4.91 -6.61 7.95
CA THR A 40 -5.28 -5.39 7.21
C THR A 40 -5.06 -5.56 5.70
N PRO A 41 -3.86 -5.94 5.21
CA PRO A 41 -3.66 -6.17 3.78
C PRO A 41 -4.53 -7.32 3.24
N LEU A 42 -4.76 -8.38 4.00
CA LEU A 42 -5.67 -9.46 3.58
C LEU A 42 -7.12 -8.98 3.46
N PHE A 43 -7.59 -8.16 4.41
CA PHE A 43 -8.92 -7.57 4.35
C PHE A 43 -9.08 -6.64 3.15
N LEU A 44 -8.09 -5.77 2.89
CA LEU A 44 -8.08 -4.92 1.70
C LEU A 44 -8.10 -5.73 0.40
N ALA A 45 -7.38 -6.85 0.34
CA ALA A 45 -7.42 -7.76 -0.80
C ALA A 45 -8.83 -8.32 -1.05
N VAL A 46 -9.55 -8.73 0.00
CA VAL A 46 -10.94 -9.19 -0.09
C VAL A 46 -11.87 -8.09 -0.61
N VAL A 47 -11.76 -6.89 -0.03
CA VAL A 47 -12.55 -5.72 -0.43
C VAL A 47 -12.30 -5.37 -1.89
N LEU A 48 -11.03 -5.24 -2.28
CA LEU A 48 -10.65 -4.95 -3.67
C LEU A 48 -11.11 -6.06 -4.61
N ALA A 49 -10.98 -7.34 -4.24
CA ALA A 49 -11.46 -8.45 -5.05
C ALA A 49 -12.98 -8.37 -5.30
N ALA A 50 -13.76 -8.02 -4.27
CA ALA A 50 -15.21 -7.89 -4.37
C ALA A 50 -15.64 -6.78 -5.35
N VAL A 51 -14.94 -5.64 -5.30
CA VAL A 51 -15.16 -4.46 -6.17
C VAL A 51 -14.69 -4.74 -7.59
N LEU A 52 -13.48 -5.28 -7.73
CA LEU A 52 -12.82 -5.54 -9.02
C LEU A 52 -13.36 -6.78 -9.74
N HIS A 53 -14.26 -7.54 -9.13
CA HIS A 53 -14.89 -8.69 -9.77
C HIS A 53 -15.66 -8.30 -11.05
N SER A 54 -16.36 -7.17 -11.05
CA SER A 54 -17.08 -6.70 -12.26
C SER A 54 -16.14 -6.34 -13.42
N PRO A 55 -15.09 -5.51 -13.24
CA PRO A 55 -14.13 -5.26 -14.31
C PRO A 55 -13.33 -6.51 -14.72
N LEU A 56 -13.05 -7.43 -13.78
CA LEU A 56 -12.40 -8.71 -14.09
C LEU A 56 -13.23 -9.55 -15.06
N GLU A 57 -14.53 -9.74 -14.82
CA GLU A 57 -15.40 -10.54 -15.69
C GLU A 57 -15.50 -9.91 -17.09
N ARG A 58 -15.64 -8.58 -17.18
CA ARG A 58 -15.60 -7.86 -18.47
C ARG A 58 -14.29 -8.11 -19.22
N LEU A 59 -13.16 -8.01 -18.52
CA LEU A 59 -11.85 -8.26 -19.11
C LEU A 59 -11.66 -9.73 -19.50
N THR A 60 -12.22 -10.66 -18.72
CA THR A 60 -12.15 -12.10 -19.00
C THR A 60 -12.91 -12.46 -20.27
N VAL A 61 -14.08 -11.86 -20.48
CA VAL A 61 -14.86 -11.99 -21.73
C VAL A 61 -14.07 -11.44 -22.92
N LEU A 62 -13.47 -10.25 -22.78
CA LEU A 62 -12.62 -9.65 -23.81
C LEU A 62 -11.38 -10.51 -24.15
N LEU A 63 -10.81 -11.19 -23.15
CA LEU A 63 -9.65 -12.07 -23.29
C LEU A 63 -10.01 -13.52 -23.65
N LYS A 64 -11.21 -13.75 -24.22
CA LYS A 64 -11.67 -15.07 -24.69
C LYS A 64 -11.66 -16.14 -23.59
N GLY A 65 -12.03 -15.77 -22.37
CA GLY A 65 -12.13 -16.69 -21.23
C GLY A 65 -10.83 -16.96 -20.48
N ARG A 66 -9.73 -16.27 -20.81
CA ARG A 66 -8.43 -16.44 -20.13
C ARG A 66 -8.37 -15.73 -18.77
N ARG A 67 -9.03 -16.31 -17.77
CA ARG A 67 -9.15 -15.76 -16.40
C ARG A 67 -7.80 -15.48 -15.72
N THR A 68 -6.78 -16.31 -15.96
CA THR A 68 -5.42 -16.11 -15.42
C THR A 68 -4.80 -14.79 -15.87
N ILE A 69 -4.91 -14.48 -17.18
CA ILE A 69 -4.37 -13.26 -17.76
C ILE A 69 -5.19 -12.05 -17.29
N ALA A 70 -6.52 -12.17 -17.27
CA ALA A 70 -7.39 -11.11 -16.78
C ALA A 70 -7.06 -10.74 -15.33
N SER A 71 -6.89 -11.73 -14.46
CA SER A 71 -6.57 -11.53 -13.04
C SER A 71 -5.19 -10.87 -12.86
N ALA A 72 -4.20 -11.28 -13.66
CA ALA A 72 -2.87 -10.67 -13.66
C ALA A 72 -2.91 -9.20 -14.10
N ILE A 73 -3.65 -8.87 -15.18
CA ILE A 73 -3.79 -7.49 -15.67
C ILE A 73 -4.47 -6.60 -14.64
N VAL A 74 -5.57 -7.06 -14.03
CA VAL A 74 -6.28 -6.29 -12.99
C VAL A 74 -5.37 -6.07 -11.79
N THR A 75 -4.66 -7.10 -11.33
CA THR A 75 -3.72 -6.98 -10.20
C THR A 75 -2.58 -6.01 -10.52
N LEU A 76 -2.04 -6.07 -11.74
CA LEU A 76 -1.02 -5.15 -12.21
C LEU A 76 -1.54 -3.70 -12.29
N GLY A 77 -2.79 -3.51 -12.72
CA GLY A 77 -3.45 -2.21 -12.70
C GLY A 77 -3.53 -1.62 -11.29
N VAL A 78 -3.90 -2.44 -10.30
CA VAL A 78 -3.91 -2.02 -8.88
C VAL A 78 -2.50 -1.67 -8.40
N LEU A 79 -1.49 -2.48 -8.74
CA LEU A 79 -0.10 -2.16 -8.42
C LEU A 79 0.32 -0.79 -8.97
N VAL A 80 -0.01 -0.50 -10.24
CA VAL A 80 0.31 0.79 -10.86
C VAL A 80 -0.38 1.93 -10.12
N VAL A 81 -1.67 1.81 -9.81
CA VAL A 81 -2.41 2.86 -9.07
C VAL A 81 -1.79 3.14 -7.70
N ILE A 82 -1.32 2.10 -7.00
CA ILE A 82 -0.70 2.25 -5.67
C ILE A 82 0.73 2.80 -5.77
N VAL A 83 1.53 2.32 -6.73
CA VAL A 83 2.95 2.71 -6.86
C VAL A 83 3.12 4.08 -7.50
N ALA A 84 2.21 4.47 -8.40
CA ALA A 84 2.30 5.74 -9.14
C ALA A 84 2.47 6.98 -8.25
N PRO A 85 1.71 7.20 -7.15
CA PRO A 85 1.92 8.37 -6.28
C PRO A 85 3.30 8.37 -5.62
N PHE A 86 3.77 7.22 -5.12
CA PHE A 86 5.11 7.12 -4.52
C PHE A 86 6.22 7.34 -5.54
N ALA A 87 6.09 6.74 -6.74
CA ALA A 87 7.03 6.95 -7.83
C ALA A 87 7.08 8.43 -8.25
N SER A 88 5.92 9.08 -8.32
CA SER A 88 5.84 10.51 -8.64
C SER A 88 6.55 11.37 -7.59
N LEU A 89 6.41 11.04 -6.31
CA LEU A 89 7.08 11.73 -5.20
C LEU A 89 8.59 11.55 -5.28
N VAL A 90 9.07 10.33 -5.50
CA VAL A 90 10.51 10.06 -5.65
C VAL A 90 11.08 10.84 -6.84
N ILE A 91 10.41 10.83 -8.00
CA ILE A 91 10.85 11.59 -9.17
C ILE A 91 10.88 13.09 -8.88
N PHE A 92 9.84 13.62 -8.22
CA PHE A 92 9.74 15.03 -7.85
C PHE A 92 10.90 15.44 -6.92
N VAL A 93 11.09 14.71 -5.82
CA VAL A 93 12.16 14.97 -4.85
C VAL A 93 13.54 14.84 -5.50
N SER A 94 13.75 13.82 -6.34
CA SER A 94 15.03 13.64 -7.03
C SER A 94 15.35 14.80 -7.97
N ARG A 95 14.36 15.26 -8.74
CA ARG A 95 14.54 16.42 -9.65
C ARG A 95 14.84 17.70 -8.86
N GLU A 96 14.05 17.99 -7.83
CA GLU A 96 14.23 19.19 -7.01
C GLU A 96 15.56 19.18 -6.26
N SER A 97 15.97 18.01 -5.73
CA SER A 97 17.27 17.84 -5.09
C SER A 97 18.42 18.08 -6.06
N MET A 98 18.32 17.60 -7.31
CA MET A 98 19.34 17.84 -8.33
C MET A 98 19.42 19.32 -8.73
N THR A 99 18.30 20.02 -8.83
CA THR A 99 18.28 21.46 -9.14
C THR A 99 18.82 22.28 -7.96
N GLY A 100 18.47 21.93 -6.73
CA GLY A 100 19.02 22.56 -5.52
C GLY A 100 20.52 22.31 -5.36
N LEU A 101 20.99 21.08 -5.60
CA LEU A 101 22.41 20.74 -5.59
C LEU A 101 23.18 21.37 -6.74
N ALA A 102 22.60 21.47 -7.94
CA ALA A 102 23.21 22.17 -9.06
C ALA A 102 23.34 23.67 -8.77
N TYR A 103 22.33 24.29 -8.17
CA TYR A 103 22.40 25.70 -7.75
C TYR A 103 23.49 25.94 -6.69
N LEU A 104 23.62 25.02 -5.72
CA LEU A 104 24.67 25.04 -4.71
C LEU A 104 26.06 24.79 -5.34
N HIS A 105 26.18 23.86 -6.28
CA HIS A 105 27.44 23.52 -6.93
C HIS A 105 27.92 24.63 -7.87
N ASP A 106 27.01 25.21 -8.66
CA ASP A 106 27.31 26.25 -9.66
C ASP A 106 27.52 27.62 -9.01
N THR A 107 26.82 27.92 -7.90
CA THR A 107 26.95 29.21 -7.20
C THR A 107 28.02 29.18 -6.09
N LEU A 108 28.22 28.04 -5.42
CA LEU A 108 29.09 27.95 -4.22
C LEU A 108 30.29 27.01 -4.37
N GLY A 109 30.39 26.19 -5.43
CA GLY A 109 31.54 25.32 -5.68
C GLY A 109 31.80 24.25 -4.61
N GLN A 110 30.85 24.02 -3.69
CA GLN A 110 30.99 23.10 -2.56
C GLN A 110 30.23 21.79 -2.85
N GLN A 111 30.89 20.65 -2.62
CA GLN A 111 30.35 19.32 -2.98
C GLN A 111 29.48 18.69 -1.88
N SER A 112 29.41 19.26 -0.67
CA SER A 112 28.58 18.72 0.41
C SER A 112 28.26 19.72 1.53
N VAL A 113 27.04 19.61 2.08
CA VAL A 113 26.56 20.38 3.24
C VAL A 113 27.40 20.10 4.51
N SER A 114 28.15 18.99 4.54
CA SER A 114 29.10 18.65 5.62
C SER A 114 30.37 19.52 5.65
N GLU A 115 30.76 20.16 4.54
CA GLU A 115 31.93 21.06 4.50
C GLU A 115 31.62 22.45 5.07
N LEU A 116 30.33 22.79 5.23
CA LEU A 116 29.87 24.04 5.85
C LEU A 116 30.15 24.12 7.36
N ARG A 117 30.51 23.01 8.01
CA ARG A 117 30.88 23.00 9.45
C ARG A 117 32.26 23.61 9.73
N GLY A 118 33.13 23.72 8.73
CA GLY A 118 34.51 24.20 8.91
C GLY A 118 34.99 25.19 7.85
N ALA A 119 34.28 25.33 6.72
CA ALA A 119 34.64 26.30 5.69
C ALA A 119 34.21 27.72 6.11
N GLN A 120 35.17 28.64 6.15
CA GLN A 120 34.87 30.08 6.11
C GLN A 120 34.05 30.33 4.85
N LEU A 121 32.77 30.64 5.03
CA LEU A 121 31.87 31.00 3.94
C LEU A 121 32.53 32.11 3.10
N PRO A 122 32.55 32.01 1.76
CA PRO A 122 33.05 33.08 0.91
C PRO A 122 32.30 34.38 1.22
N GLY A 123 33.02 35.52 1.27
CA GLY A 123 32.50 36.82 1.71
C GLY A 123 31.09 37.22 1.22
N PRO A 124 30.68 36.93 -0.04
CA PRO A 124 29.33 37.25 -0.51
C PRO A 124 28.21 36.48 0.21
N ALA A 125 28.47 35.23 0.62
CA ALA A 125 27.50 34.40 1.33
C ALA A 125 27.36 34.84 2.80
N GLN A 126 28.42 35.38 3.41
CA GLN A 126 28.34 35.99 4.74
C GLN A 126 27.51 37.27 4.73
N GLU A 127 27.71 38.17 3.75
CA GLU A 127 26.91 39.39 3.65
C GLU A 127 25.43 39.10 3.37
N MET A 128 25.13 38.10 2.53
CA MET A 128 23.76 37.70 2.23
C MET A 128 23.09 37.02 3.42
N LEU A 129 23.83 36.17 4.16
CA LEU A 129 23.38 35.57 5.41
C LEU A 129 23.15 36.62 6.50
N GLU A 130 24.02 37.61 6.63
CA GLU A 130 23.88 38.72 7.58
C GLU A 130 22.75 39.68 7.22
N LYS A 131 22.52 39.95 5.93
CA LYS A 131 21.33 40.70 5.46
C LYS A 131 20.04 39.96 5.77
N VAL A 132 19.99 38.65 5.55
CA VAL A 132 18.80 37.82 5.84
C VAL A 132 18.57 37.67 7.35
N LEU A 133 19.63 37.42 8.14
CA LEU A 133 19.59 37.39 9.61
C LEU A 133 19.18 38.73 10.21
N GLY A 134 19.69 39.84 9.65
CA GLY A 134 19.33 41.20 10.04
C GLY A 134 17.90 41.57 9.69
N PHE A 135 17.37 41.07 8.57
CA PHE A 135 15.97 41.27 8.19
C PHE A 135 14.99 40.44 9.04
N LEU A 136 15.41 39.25 9.48
CA LEU A 136 14.59 38.33 10.29
C LEU A 136 14.78 38.49 11.82
N HIS A 137 15.72 39.32 12.29
CA HIS A 137 16.12 39.42 13.71
C HIS A 137 16.49 38.08 14.36
N VAL A 138 17.00 37.12 13.58
CA VAL A 138 17.39 35.81 14.06
C VAL A 138 18.90 35.82 14.33
N SER A 139 19.35 35.31 15.48
CA SER A 139 20.79 35.20 15.78
C SER A 139 21.40 33.97 15.06
N ARG A 140 22.69 34.02 14.69
CA ARG A 140 23.38 32.88 14.05
C ARG A 140 23.18 31.57 14.84
N ASP A 141 23.22 31.64 16.17
CA ASP A 141 23.00 30.47 17.04
C ASP A 141 21.61 29.86 16.92
N GLN A 142 20.57 30.65 16.65
CA GLN A 142 19.20 30.15 16.43
C GLN A 142 19.06 29.44 15.08
N VAL A 143 19.82 29.88 14.06
CA VAL A 143 19.89 29.18 12.78
C VAL A 143 20.65 27.86 12.92
N TYR A 144 21.76 27.84 13.66
CA TYR A 144 22.49 26.61 13.94
C TYR A 144 21.69 25.62 14.79
N ASP A 145 20.94 26.10 15.78
CA ASP A 145 20.00 25.27 16.54
C ASP A 145 18.87 24.72 15.66
N GLY A 146 18.33 25.53 14.74
CA GLY A 146 17.31 25.10 13.79
C GLY A 146 17.82 24.00 12.84
N ILE A 147 19.03 24.17 12.31
CA ILE A 147 19.69 23.17 11.45
C ILE A 147 20.01 21.91 12.25
N THR A 148 20.50 22.04 13.49
CA THR A 148 20.84 20.89 14.34
C THR A 148 19.59 20.11 14.75
N ARG A 149 18.46 20.79 14.98
CA ARG A 149 17.15 20.14 15.20
C ARG A 149 16.63 19.44 13.94
N MET A 150 16.80 20.03 12.76
CA MET A 150 16.47 19.36 11.50
C MET A 150 17.34 18.13 11.24
N VAL A 151 18.65 18.21 11.52
CA VAL A 151 19.59 17.09 11.38
C VAL A 151 19.34 16.02 12.44
N GLY A 152 18.97 16.41 13.66
CA GLY A 152 18.54 15.50 14.72
C GLY A 152 17.26 14.76 14.34
N PHE A 153 16.25 15.49 13.88
CA PHE A 153 15.00 14.92 13.37
C PHE A 153 15.25 13.97 12.19
N ALA A 154 16.10 14.35 11.23
CA ALA A 154 16.48 13.49 10.14
C ALA A 154 17.21 12.21 10.60
N GLN A 155 18.05 12.27 11.63
CA GLN A 155 18.74 11.06 12.11
C GLN A 155 17.84 10.13 12.93
N GLU A 156 16.89 10.67 13.70
CA GLU A 156 15.97 9.87 14.53
C GLU A 156 14.80 9.32 13.72
N GLU A 157 14.24 10.11 12.80
CA GLU A 157 13.03 9.74 12.06
C GLU A 157 13.32 9.03 10.74
N MET A 158 14.48 9.22 10.10
CA MET A 158 14.80 8.55 8.83
C MET A 158 14.80 7.01 8.95
N PRO A 159 15.36 6.39 10.01
CA PRO A 159 15.23 4.95 10.21
C PRO A 159 13.77 4.50 10.35
N VAL A 160 12.93 5.31 11.01
CA VAL A 160 11.49 5.03 11.19
C VAL A 160 10.76 5.11 9.84
N ILE A 161 11.05 6.13 9.03
CA ILE A 161 10.51 6.30 7.68
C ILE A 161 10.92 5.11 6.80
N ILE A 162 12.20 4.72 6.80
CA ILE A 162 12.70 3.56 6.03
C ILE A 162 12.03 2.26 6.50
N ALA A 163 11.96 2.02 7.82
CA ALA A 163 11.31 0.84 8.37
C ALA A 163 9.81 0.79 8.09
N SER A 164 9.13 1.95 8.09
CA SER A 164 7.72 2.08 7.73
C SER A 164 7.48 1.79 6.25
N GLY A 165 8.37 2.26 5.36
CA GLY A 165 8.34 1.98 3.94
C GLY A 165 8.50 0.48 3.64
N GLY A 166 9.46 -0.20 4.30
CA GLY A 166 9.63 -1.64 4.18
C GLY A 166 8.38 -2.44 4.60
N ARG A 167 7.74 -2.05 5.71
CA ARG A 167 6.47 -2.66 6.16
C ARG A 167 5.32 -2.40 5.18
N ALA A 168 5.25 -1.19 4.61
CA ALA A 168 4.23 -0.84 3.61
C ALA A 168 4.41 -1.65 2.32
N ILE A 169 5.66 -1.82 1.85
CA ILE A 169 5.98 -2.67 0.69
C ILE A 169 5.58 -4.11 0.95
N LEU A 170 6.00 -4.69 2.08
CA LEU A 170 5.64 -6.06 2.42
C LEU A 170 4.12 -6.25 2.51
N SER A 171 3.42 -5.32 3.17
CA SER A 171 1.95 -5.35 3.28
C SER A 171 1.28 -5.26 1.91
N THR A 172 1.79 -4.40 1.02
CA THR A 172 1.30 -4.24 -0.34
C THR A 172 1.52 -5.51 -1.16
N VAL A 173 2.70 -6.12 -1.08
CA VAL A 173 3.01 -7.38 -1.78
C VAL A 173 2.08 -8.50 -1.31
N ILE A 174 1.89 -8.66 0.01
CA ILE A 174 0.99 -9.68 0.56
C ILE A 174 -0.46 -9.43 0.12
N MET A 175 -0.92 -8.18 0.17
CA MET A 175 -2.23 -7.78 -0.33
C MET A 175 -2.39 -8.13 -1.81
N LEU A 176 -1.41 -7.82 -2.67
CA LEU A 176 -1.49 -8.07 -4.11
C LEU A 176 -1.46 -9.56 -4.43
N ILE A 177 -0.67 -10.36 -3.71
CA ILE A 177 -0.66 -11.81 -3.84
C ILE A 177 -2.04 -12.37 -3.46
N ALA A 178 -2.58 -11.96 -2.30
CA ALA A 178 -3.90 -12.37 -1.87
C ALA A 178 -4.98 -11.94 -2.87
N LEU A 179 -4.93 -10.70 -3.35
CA LEU A 179 -5.85 -10.16 -4.35
C LEU A 179 -5.80 -10.99 -5.63
N TYR A 180 -4.60 -11.30 -6.15
CA TYR A 180 -4.44 -12.12 -7.35
C TYR A 180 -5.11 -13.49 -7.19
N PHE A 181 -4.84 -14.18 -6.09
CA PHE A 181 -5.45 -15.49 -5.82
C PHE A 181 -6.97 -15.40 -5.61
N LEU A 182 -7.47 -14.33 -4.97
CA LEU A 182 -8.90 -14.09 -4.84
C LEU A 182 -9.58 -13.77 -6.17
N LEU A 183 -8.92 -13.04 -7.07
CA LEU A 183 -9.45 -12.78 -8.41
C LEU A 183 -9.44 -14.06 -9.27
N LEU A 184 -8.36 -14.84 -9.17
CA LEU A 184 -8.19 -16.09 -9.91
C LEU A 184 -9.21 -17.15 -9.49
N ASP A 185 -9.27 -17.50 -8.20
CA ASP A 185 -10.05 -18.64 -7.67
C ASP A 185 -11.02 -18.26 -6.55
N GLY A 186 -11.36 -16.98 -6.37
CA GLY A 186 -12.19 -16.51 -5.25
C GLY A 186 -13.54 -17.21 -5.10
N ALA A 187 -14.13 -17.69 -6.20
CA ALA A 187 -15.37 -18.48 -6.15
C ALA A 187 -15.20 -19.75 -5.32
N ARG A 188 -14.05 -20.43 -5.41
CA ARG A 188 -13.75 -21.64 -4.63
C ARG A 188 -13.54 -21.33 -3.15
N VAL A 189 -12.92 -20.18 -2.83
CA VAL A 189 -12.72 -19.73 -1.43
C VAL A 189 -14.06 -19.42 -0.78
N VAL A 190 -14.93 -18.72 -1.51
CA VAL A 190 -16.29 -18.38 -1.07
C VAL A 190 -17.13 -19.65 -0.89
N GLU A 191 -17.09 -20.58 -1.85
CA GLU A 191 -17.81 -21.86 -1.76
C GLU A 191 -17.31 -22.74 -0.60
N TRP A 192 -15.99 -22.74 -0.34
CA TRP A 192 -15.44 -23.41 0.84
C TRP A 192 -15.94 -22.77 2.14
N ALA A 193 -15.94 -21.44 2.23
CA ALA A 193 -16.46 -20.73 3.39
C ALA A 193 -17.95 -21.04 3.64
N TRP A 194 -18.75 -21.16 2.57
CA TRP A 194 -20.16 -21.54 2.65
C TRP A 194 -20.37 -22.95 3.21
N ARG A 195 -19.54 -23.92 2.82
CA ARG A 195 -19.65 -25.31 3.32
C ARG A 195 -19.35 -25.47 4.80
N VAL A 196 -18.59 -24.53 5.38
CA VAL A 196 -18.25 -24.53 6.81
C VAL A 196 -19.23 -23.68 7.63
N SER A 197 -20.02 -22.83 6.97
CA SER A 197 -21.00 -21.96 7.64
C SER A 197 -22.19 -22.77 8.18
N PRO A 198 -22.65 -22.50 9.42
CA PRO A 198 -23.86 -23.09 9.98
C PRO A 198 -25.17 -22.50 9.41
N LEU A 199 -25.08 -21.48 8.54
CA LEU A 199 -26.24 -20.81 7.93
C LEU A 199 -26.79 -21.59 6.73
N SER A 200 -28.07 -21.38 6.41
CA SER A 200 -28.65 -21.93 5.18
C SER A 200 -28.01 -21.32 3.93
N ALA A 201 -28.01 -22.06 2.81
CA ALA A 201 -27.43 -21.59 1.55
C ALA A 201 -28.08 -20.28 1.05
N ALA A 202 -29.41 -20.16 1.20
CA ALA A 202 -30.16 -18.97 0.81
C ALA A 202 -29.73 -17.73 1.60
N GLN A 203 -29.67 -17.83 2.94
CA GLN A 203 -29.23 -16.72 3.80
C GLN A 203 -27.79 -16.30 3.51
N THR A 204 -26.91 -17.28 3.28
CA THR A 204 -25.50 -17.01 3.01
C THR A 204 -25.31 -16.30 1.67
N GLN A 205 -26.06 -16.69 0.64
CA GLN A 205 -26.03 -16.03 -0.67
C GLN A 205 -26.56 -14.60 -0.60
N GLU A 206 -27.67 -14.37 0.11
CA GLU A 206 -28.26 -13.03 0.29
C GLU A 206 -27.30 -12.11 1.05
N LEU A 207 -26.74 -12.58 2.17
CA LEU A 207 -25.76 -11.82 2.95
C LEU A 207 -24.52 -11.47 2.13
N THR A 208 -23.99 -12.43 1.36
CA THR A 208 -22.81 -12.21 0.51
C THR A 208 -23.11 -11.18 -0.58
N ALA A 209 -24.29 -11.25 -1.20
CA ALA A 209 -24.71 -10.30 -2.22
C ALA A 209 -24.83 -8.88 -1.63
N GLU A 210 -25.43 -8.74 -0.45
CA GLU A 210 -25.59 -7.44 0.20
C GLU A 210 -24.25 -6.86 0.66
N LEU A 211 -23.38 -7.68 1.28
CA LEU A 211 -22.01 -7.27 1.64
C LEU A 211 -21.23 -6.79 0.42
N ARG A 212 -21.31 -7.52 -0.70
CA ARG A 212 -20.64 -7.13 -1.94
C ARG A 212 -21.20 -5.83 -2.50
N LYS A 213 -22.52 -5.64 -2.45
CA LYS A 213 -23.20 -4.42 -2.90
C LYS A 213 -22.78 -3.21 -2.07
N VAL A 214 -22.81 -3.31 -0.74
CA VAL A 214 -22.40 -2.23 0.17
C VAL A 214 -20.92 -1.91 0.02
N THR A 215 -20.07 -2.94 -0.05
CA THR A 215 -18.61 -2.77 -0.24
C THR A 215 -18.32 -2.11 -1.58
N SER A 216 -18.95 -2.57 -2.66
CA SER A 216 -18.79 -1.98 -3.99
C SER A 216 -19.24 -0.53 -4.02
N ALA A 217 -20.40 -0.21 -3.46
CA ALA A 217 -20.91 1.16 -3.42
C ALA A 217 -19.98 2.08 -2.62
N THR A 218 -19.49 1.62 -1.47
CA THR A 218 -18.60 2.38 -0.60
C THR A 218 -17.27 2.68 -1.28
N VAL A 219 -16.62 1.66 -1.83
CA VAL A 219 -15.32 1.83 -2.49
C VAL A 219 -15.45 2.64 -3.78
N SER A 220 -16.49 2.41 -4.59
CA SER A 220 -16.75 3.23 -5.77
C SER A 220 -17.03 4.69 -5.39
N GLY A 221 -17.71 4.94 -4.26
CA GLY A 221 -17.89 6.28 -3.70
C GLY A 221 -16.56 6.94 -3.35
N ILE A 222 -15.70 6.25 -2.60
CA ILE A 222 -14.36 6.73 -2.22
C ILE A 222 -13.51 7.04 -3.45
N LEU A 223 -13.51 6.16 -4.45
CA LEU A 223 -12.77 6.37 -5.70
C LEU A 223 -13.32 7.56 -6.49
N ALA A 224 -14.65 7.71 -6.57
CA ALA A 224 -15.27 8.84 -7.25
C ALA A 224 -14.94 10.17 -6.56
N THR A 225 -14.96 10.20 -5.21
CA THR A 225 -14.56 11.38 -4.45
C THR A 225 -13.08 11.69 -4.62
N ALA A 226 -12.20 10.68 -4.63
CA ALA A 226 -10.76 10.88 -4.82
C ALA A 226 -10.45 11.46 -6.21
N VAL A 227 -11.11 10.98 -7.26
CA VAL A 227 -10.95 11.54 -8.62
C VAL A 227 -11.41 12.99 -8.66
N PHE A 228 -12.57 13.31 -8.06
CA PHE A 228 -13.06 14.68 -8.01
C PHE A 228 -12.14 15.59 -7.21
N GLN A 229 -11.65 15.12 -6.06
CA GLN A 229 -10.71 15.85 -5.20
C GLN A 229 -9.40 16.13 -5.93
N GLY A 230 -8.78 15.13 -6.57
CA GLY A 230 -7.54 15.31 -7.29
C GLY A 230 -7.66 16.26 -8.50
N LEU A 231 -8.78 16.20 -9.22
CA LEU A 231 -9.06 17.13 -10.32
C LEU A 231 -9.31 18.57 -9.83
N ALA A 232 -10.13 18.73 -8.78
CA ALA A 232 -10.42 20.04 -8.21
C ALA A 232 -9.17 20.68 -7.59
N ALA A 233 -8.38 19.90 -6.84
CA ALA A 233 -7.11 20.34 -6.29
C ALA A 233 -6.10 20.68 -7.39
N GLY A 234 -5.97 19.81 -8.41
CA GLY A 234 -5.10 20.05 -9.55
C GLY A 234 -5.44 21.34 -10.32
N ALA A 235 -6.73 21.60 -10.56
CA ALA A 235 -7.20 22.85 -11.16
C ALA A 235 -6.95 24.06 -10.25
N GLY A 236 -7.13 23.92 -8.93
CA GLY A 236 -6.80 24.94 -7.94
C GLY A 236 -5.31 25.30 -7.96
N TYR A 237 -4.43 24.30 -7.94
CA TYR A 237 -2.99 24.51 -8.01
C TYR A 237 -2.55 25.14 -9.34
N TRP A 238 -3.19 24.75 -10.45
CA TRP A 238 -2.90 25.32 -11.76
C TRP A 238 -3.29 26.80 -11.85
N THR A 239 -4.49 27.16 -11.37
CA THR A 239 -4.96 28.55 -11.35
C THR A 239 -4.18 29.42 -10.37
N ALA A 240 -3.67 28.86 -9.27
CA ALA A 240 -2.78 29.53 -8.34
C ALA A 240 -1.34 29.72 -8.87
N GLY A 241 -1.01 29.18 -10.06
CA GLY A 241 0.31 29.29 -10.66
C GLY A 241 1.38 28.42 -9.96
N ILE A 242 0.97 27.39 -9.22
CA ILE A 242 1.91 26.50 -8.52
C ILE A 242 2.59 25.58 -9.55
N PRO A 243 3.93 25.55 -9.60
CA PRO A 243 4.67 24.60 -10.44
C PRO A 243 4.27 23.17 -10.13
N HIS A 244 4.18 22.31 -11.15
CA HIS A 244 3.81 20.91 -10.98
C HIS A 244 2.40 20.67 -10.37
N ALA A 245 1.43 21.53 -10.67
CA ALA A 245 0.03 21.39 -10.23
C ALA A 245 -0.57 19.97 -10.42
N GLY A 246 -0.21 19.27 -11.50
CA GLY A 246 -0.64 17.88 -11.75
C GLY A 246 -0.07 16.86 -10.74
N PHE A 247 1.15 17.06 -10.22
CA PHE A 247 1.73 16.23 -9.17
C PHE A 247 0.97 16.40 -7.86
N PHE A 248 0.74 17.64 -7.44
CA PHE A 248 0.00 17.94 -6.21
C PHE A 248 -1.46 17.49 -6.30
N GLY A 249 -2.10 17.66 -7.46
CA GLY A 249 -3.45 17.15 -7.71
C GLY A 249 -3.54 15.62 -7.64
N MET A 250 -2.51 14.90 -8.10
CA MET A 250 -2.45 13.43 -7.99
C MET A 250 -2.20 12.95 -6.56
N LEU A 251 -1.49 13.74 -5.74
CA LEU A 251 -1.17 13.42 -4.35
C LEU A 251 -2.32 13.72 -3.37
N THR A 252 -3.28 14.56 -3.79
CA THR A 252 -4.44 14.99 -2.99
C THR A 252 -5.56 13.95 -3.05
#